data_AF-A0A5C9CFJ0-F1
#
_entry.id   AF-A0A5C9CFJ0-F1
#
_cell.length_a   1.000
_cell.length_b   1.000
_cell.length_c   1.000
_cell.angle_alpha   90.00
_cell.angle_beta   90.00
_cell.angle_gamma   90.00
#
_symmetry.space_group_name_H-M   'P 1'
#
loop_
_entity.id
_entity.type
_entity.pdbx_description
1 polymer ?
#
loop_
_entity_poly.entity_id
_entity_poly.type
_entity_poly.pdbx_seq_one_letter_code
_entity_poly.pdbx_strand_id
1 'polypeptide(L)'
;MIAAVQTSPEVFEQTFLLVRARILEIAATLDRLDRAEAAESVRADPRFRQIQQGLEILLSDGFHRAAQIQEIFSDQYDPTWMKKYLTTGERPALSPSVPH
;
A
#
# COMPACT_ATOMS: atom_id res chain seq x y z
N MET A 1 -1.65 -18.80 -27.50
CA MET A 1 -2.93 -18.08 -27.29
C MET A 1 -2.61 -16.80 -26.55
N ILE A 2 -2.82 -15.65 -27.19
CA ILE A 2 -2.79 -14.36 -26.48
C ILE A 2 -4.09 -14.33 -25.68
N ALA A 3 -4.03 -14.32 -24.35
CA ALA A 3 -5.23 -14.12 -23.55
C ALA A 3 -5.88 -12.82 -24.01
N ALA A 4 -7.15 -12.87 -24.44
CA ALA A 4 -7.86 -11.67 -24.85
C ALA A 4 -7.89 -10.70 -23.67
N VAL A 5 -7.52 -9.44 -23.92
CA VAL A 5 -7.66 -8.36 -22.94
C VAL A 5 -9.14 -8.27 -22.57
N GLN A 6 -9.45 -8.49 -21.30
CA GLN A 6 -10.82 -8.37 -20.78
C GLN A 6 -11.31 -6.93 -20.97
N THR A 7 -12.58 -6.76 -21.31
CA THR A 7 -13.20 -5.44 -21.39
C THR A 7 -13.43 -4.86 -19.99
N SER A 8 -13.50 -3.53 -19.88
CA SER A 8 -13.76 -2.90 -18.57
C SER A 8 -15.07 -3.36 -17.90
N PRO A 9 -16.19 -3.56 -18.61
CA PRO A 9 -17.41 -4.13 -18.00
C PRO A 9 -17.21 -5.54 -17.46
N GLU A 10 -16.48 -6.41 -18.18
CA GLU A 10 -16.20 -7.78 -17.70
C GLU A 10 -15.35 -7.77 -16.42
N VAL A 11 -14.32 -6.92 -16.36
CA VAL A 11 -13.50 -6.75 -15.15
C VAL A 11 -14.34 -6.20 -14.01
N PHE A 12 -15.20 -5.22 -14.27
CA PHE A 12 -16.06 -4.61 -13.27
C PHE A 12 -17.01 -5.65 -12.65
N GLU A 13 -17.74 -6.41 -13.46
CA GLU A 13 -18.65 -7.46 -12.97
C GLU A 13 -17.92 -8.53 -12.15
N GLN A 14 -16.72 -8.95 -12.57
CA GLN A 14 -15.91 -9.93 -11.84
C GLN A 14 -15.38 -9.41 -10.50
N THR A 15 -15.15 -8.10 -10.38
CA THR A 15 -14.45 -7.52 -9.22
C THR A 15 -15.34 -6.70 -8.28
N PHE A 16 -16.55 -6.32 -8.69
CA PHE A 16 -17.43 -5.42 -7.94
C PHE A 16 -17.64 -5.85 -6.48
N LEU A 17 -18.02 -7.11 -6.25
CA LEU A 17 -18.27 -7.61 -4.90
C LEU A 17 -16.99 -7.67 -4.05
N LEU A 18 -15.85 -7.98 -4.67
CA LEU A 18 -14.56 -8.02 -4.00
C LEU A 18 -14.11 -6.61 -3.58
N VAL A 19 -14.18 -5.64 -4.49
CA VAL A 19 -13.85 -4.24 -4.19
C VAL A 19 -14.74 -3.70 -3.08
N ARG A 20 -16.05 -3.97 -3.14
CA ARG A 20 -17.00 -3.58 -2.09
C ARG A 20 -16.62 -4.16 -0.72
N ALA A 21 -16.28 -5.45 -0.67
CA ALA A 21 -15.86 -6.09 0.57
C ALA A 21 -14.61 -5.43 1.16
N ARG A 22 -13.61 -5.14 0.32
CA ARG A 22 -12.36 -4.47 0.75
C ARG A 22 -12.60 -3.06 1.28
N ILE A 23 -13.49 -2.29 0.66
CA ILE A 23 -13.88 -0.96 1.16
C ILE A 23 -14.51 -1.07 2.56
N LEU A 24 -15.41 -2.04 2.77
CA LEU A 24 -16.04 -2.26 4.07
C LEU A 24 -15.03 -2.70 5.14
N GLU A 25 -14.09 -3.57 4.79
CA GLU A 25 -13.02 -4.03 5.70
C GLU A 25 -12.12 -2.87 6.16
N ILE A 26 -11.77 -1.96 5.24
CA ILE A 26 -11.00 -0.75 5.55
C ILE A 26 -11.82 0.17 6.46
N ALA A 27 -13.06 0.48 6.10
CA ALA A 27 -13.94 1.34 6.89
C ALA A 27 -14.12 0.83 8.32
N ALA A 28 -14.48 -0.45 8.48
CA ALA A 28 -14.64 -1.07 9.80
C ALA A 28 -13.33 -1.10 10.62
N THR A 29 -12.18 -1.12 9.97
CA THR A 29 -10.88 -1.04 10.66
C THR A 29 -10.60 0.38 11.15
N LEU A 30 -10.88 1.40 10.33
CA LEU A 30 -10.75 2.80 10.73
C LEU A 30 -11.73 3.13 11.88
N ASP A 31 -12.97 2.68 11.80
CA ASP A 31 -13.96 2.85 12.88
C ASP A 31 -13.49 2.22 14.20
N ARG A 32 -12.82 1.06 14.13
CA ARG A 32 -12.26 0.41 15.33
C ARG A 32 -11.11 1.21 15.92
N LEU A 33 -10.25 1.81 15.10
CA LEU A 33 -9.18 2.69 15.58
C LEU A 33 -9.74 3.93 16.27
N ASP A 34 -10.76 4.55 15.68
CA ASP A 34 -11.39 5.75 16.23
C ASP A 34 -12.16 5.50 17.54
N ARG A 35 -12.60 4.25 17.76
CA ARG A 35 -13.28 3.83 19.00
C ARG A 35 -12.35 3.33 20.10
N ALA A 36 -11.07 3.10 19.80
CA ALA A 36 -10.11 2.61 20.78
C ALA A 36 -9.66 3.72 21.74
N GLU A 37 -9.23 3.35 22.94
CA GLU A 37 -8.61 4.29 23.87
C GLU A 37 -7.35 4.91 23.25
N ALA A 38 -7.13 6.21 23.50
CA ALA A 38 -6.00 6.98 22.98
C ALA A 38 -5.87 6.99 21.45
N ALA A 39 -6.99 7.00 20.71
CA ALA A 39 -7.01 7.10 19.25
C ALA A 39 -6.16 8.28 18.70
N GLU A 40 -6.07 9.39 19.45
CA GLU A 40 -5.24 10.55 19.11
C GLU A 40 -3.75 10.20 18.99
N SER A 41 -3.27 9.23 19.77
CA SER A 41 -1.87 8.78 19.70
C SER A 41 -1.56 8.08 18.37
N VAL A 42 -2.52 7.31 17.84
CA VAL A 42 -2.39 6.66 16.54
C VAL A 42 -2.44 7.69 15.42
N ARG A 43 -3.27 8.73 15.54
CA ARG A 43 -3.33 9.83 14.56
C ARG A 43 -2.02 10.62 14.44
N ALA A 44 -1.20 10.61 15.49
CA ALA A 44 0.15 11.18 15.47
C ALA A 44 1.21 10.24 14.87
N ASP A 45 0.92 8.95 14.70
CA ASP A 45 1.84 7.99 14.11
C ASP A 45 2.04 8.29 12.61
N PRO A 46 3.30 8.41 12.12
CA PRO A 46 3.58 8.65 10.70
C PRO A 46 2.95 7.63 9.76
N ARG A 47 2.77 6.37 10.21
CA ARG A 47 2.14 5.31 9.42
C ARG A 47 0.67 5.56 9.18
N PHE A 48 -0.02 6.28 10.08
CA PHE A 48 -1.39 6.68 9.84
C PHE A 48 -1.49 7.66 8.66
N ARG A 49 -0.52 8.57 8.50
CA ARG A 49 -0.44 9.43 7.31
C ARG A 49 -0.18 8.64 6.03
N GLN A 50 0.66 7.62 6.06
CA GLN A 50 0.86 6.72 4.90
C GLN A 50 -0.44 6.05 4.47
N ILE A 51 -1.26 5.60 5.43
CA ILE A 51 -2.59 5.04 5.15
C ILE A 51 -3.49 6.09 4.47
N GLN A 52 -3.53 7.32 5.00
CA GLN A 52 -4.34 8.40 4.41
C GLN A 52 -3.91 8.71 2.96
N GLN A 53 -2.62 8.83 2.69
CA GLN A 53 -2.08 9.03 1.34
C GLN A 53 -2.44 7.88 0.40
N GLY A 54 -2.39 6.64 0.88
CA GLY A 54 -2.82 5.47 0.12
C GLY A 54 -4.30 5.53 -0.28
N LEU A 55 -5.18 6.00 0.61
CA LEU A 55 -6.59 6.19 0.32
C LEU A 55 -6.83 7.30 -0.71
N GLU A 56 -6.06 8.39 -0.64
CA GLU A 56 -6.12 9.48 -1.64
C GLU A 56 -5.75 8.99 -3.04
N ILE A 57 -4.71 8.15 -3.18
CA ILE A 57 -4.34 7.54 -4.46
C ILE A 57 -5.43 6.60 -4.98
N LEU A 58 -6.15 5.88 -4.10
CA LEU A 58 -7.27 5.05 -4.54
C LEU A 58 -8.39 5.86 -5.19
N LEU A 59 -8.56 7.13 -4.77
CA LEU A 59 -9.57 8.04 -5.30
C LEU A 59 -9.11 8.81 -6.55
N SER A 60 -7.82 8.78 -6.90
CA SER A 60 -7.31 9.51 -8.07
C SER A 60 -7.67 8.80 -9.38
N ASP A 61 -7.67 9.54 -10.49
CA ASP A 61 -7.85 8.97 -11.83
C ASP A 61 -6.57 8.29 -12.35
N GLY A 62 -6.70 7.51 -13.43
CA GLY A 62 -5.59 6.91 -14.16
C GLY A 62 -5.24 5.47 -13.79
N PHE A 63 -4.00 5.08 -14.06
CA PHE A 63 -3.47 3.72 -13.87
C PHE A 63 -2.34 3.71 -12.83
N HIS A 64 -1.80 2.54 -12.50
CA HIS A 64 -0.66 2.35 -11.59
C HIS A 64 -0.88 2.72 -10.11
N ARG A 65 -2.13 2.81 -9.64
CA ARG A 65 -2.44 3.07 -8.21
C ARG A 65 -1.71 2.12 -7.26
N ALA A 66 -1.66 0.82 -7.59
CA ALA A 66 -0.96 -0.17 -6.78
C ALA A 66 0.54 0.14 -6.62
N ALA A 67 1.23 0.53 -7.69
CA ALA A 67 2.64 0.88 -7.65
C ALA A 67 2.88 2.17 -6.84
N GLN A 68 2.03 3.19 -7.03
CA GLN A 68 2.11 4.44 -6.26
C GLN A 68 1.87 4.20 -4.76
N ILE A 69 0.90 3.35 -4.40
CA ILE A 69 0.64 2.96 -3.01
C ILE A 69 1.82 2.17 -2.45
N GLN A 70 2.40 1.25 -3.22
CA GLN A 70 3.56 0.48 -2.80
C GLN A 70 4.76 1.38 -2.46
N GLU A 71 4.99 2.44 -3.23
CA GLU A 71 6.09 3.38 -2.97
C GLU A 71 5.92 4.08 -1.61
N ILE A 72 4.69 4.44 -1.22
CA ILE A 72 4.41 5.05 0.10
C ILE A 72 4.85 4.14 1.25
N PHE A 73 4.64 2.83 1.09
CA PHE A 73 4.95 1.83 2.12
C PHE A 73 6.34 1.21 1.98
N SER A 74 7.12 1.65 1.00
CA SER A 74 8.49 1.17 0.78
C SER A 74 9.48 1.90 1.67
N ASP A 75 10.51 1.18 2.12
CA ASP A 75 11.66 1.81 2.77
C ASP A 75 12.50 2.57 1.75
N GLN A 76 13.16 3.65 2.20
CA GLN A 76 14.07 4.38 1.34
C GLN A 76 15.20 3.47 0.85
N TYR A 77 15.51 3.58 -0.45
CA TYR A 77 16.66 2.92 -1.02
C TYR A 77 17.95 3.40 -0.35
N ASP A 78 18.65 2.51 0.34
CA ASP A 78 19.97 2.76 0.89
C ASP A 78 21.04 2.28 -0.10
N PRO A 79 21.72 3.16 -0.86
CA PRO A 79 22.74 2.74 -1.83
C PRO A 79 23.92 1.97 -1.22
N THR A 80 24.08 2.02 0.10
CA THR A 80 25.14 1.31 0.83
C THR A 80 24.68 -0.02 1.41
N TRP A 81 23.43 -0.44 1.19
CA TRP A 81 22.83 -1.64 1.79
C TRP A 81 23.71 -2.89 1.57
N MET A 82 24.23 -3.08 0.35
CA MET A 82 25.06 -4.23 0.00
C MET A 82 26.39 -4.19 0.77
N LYS A 83 27.00 -3.01 0.90
CA LYS A 83 28.25 -2.85 1.65
C LYS A 83 28.04 -3.18 3.13
N LYS A 84 26.95 -2.69 3.73
CA LYS A 84 26.57 -3.00 5.13
C LYS A 84 26.33 -4.50 5.34
N TYR A 85 25.63 -5.14 4.40
CA TYR A 85 25.39 -6.58 4.44
C TYR A 85 26.70 -7.38 4.41
N LEU A 86 27.60 -7.04 3.49
CA LEU A 86 28.89 -7.73 3.35
C LEU A 86 29.82 -7.51 4.56
N THR A 87 29.70 -6.39 5.29
CA THR A 87 30.54 -6.11 6.47
C THR A 87 29.97 -6.65 7.78
N THR A 88 28.65 -6.62 7.96
CA THR A 88 28.00 -6.89 9.25
C THR A 88 27.29 -8.26 9.26
N GLY A 89 26.99 -8.84 8.10
CA GLY A 89 26.23 -10.10 7.98
C GLY A 89 24.73 -9.96 8.28
N GLU A 90 24.28 -8.79 8.75
CA GLU A 90 22.87 -8.48 8.97
C GLU A 90 22.15 -8.24 7.65
N ARG A 91 21.21 -9.12 7.33
CA ARG A 91 20.34 -9.00 6.15
C ARG A 91 19.47 -7.75 6.31
N PRO A 92 19.42 -6.82 5.33
CA PRO A 92 18.57 -5.65 5.43
C PRO A 92 17.11 -6.09 5.61
N ALA A 93 16.38 -5.34 6.43
CA ALA A 93 14.95 -5.54 6.62
C ALA A 93 14.24 -5.19 5.30
N LEU A 94 13.93 -6.22 4.50
CA LEU A 94 13.23 -6.16 3.22
C LEU A 94 14.03 -5.46 2.09
N SER A 95 13.81 -5.93 0.85
CA SER A 95 14.55 -5.45 -0.32
C SER A 95 14.32 -3.94 -0.50
N PRO A 96 15.38 -3.11 -0.45
CA PRO A 96 15.23 -1.68 -0.69
C PRO A 96 14.69 -1.50 -2.11
N SER A 97 13.65 -0.68 -2.29
CA SER A 97 13.03 -0.42 -3.59
C SER A 97 14.11 -0.03 -4.60
N VAL A 98 14.23 -0.82 -5.67
CA VAL A 98 15.24 -0.57 -6.71
C VAL A 98 14.89 0.77 -7.37
N PRO A 99 15.84 1.71 -7.51
CA PRO A 99 15.56 2.95 -8.24
C PRO A 99 15.10 2.60 -9.66
N HIS A 100 13.91 3.07 -10.02
CA HIS A 100 13.32 2.95 -11.36
C HIS A 100 13.97 3.92 -12.35
#